data_AF-A0A3S4K5P3-F1
#
_entry.id   AF-A0A3S4K5P3-F1
#
_cell.length_a   1.000
_cell.length_b   1.000
_cell.length_c   1.000
_cell.angle_alpha   90.00
_cell.angle_beta   90.00
_cell.angle_gamma   90.00
#
_symmetry.space_group_name_H-M   'P 1'
#
loop_
_entity.id
_entity.type
_entity.pdbx_description
1 polymer ?
#
loop_
_entity_poly.entity_id
_entity_poly.type
_entity_poly.pdbx_seq_one_letter_code
_entity_poly.pdbx_strand_id
1 'polypeptide(L)'
;MAWQPVLIPSCRWLFFHLTQILPGDSALAELQGAIAKSYSSKGQDLVERNWQALALARESVEEVPLQPVNPHSANRPPVVSDAAPDFVKTVTAAMLAGLGDALPVSALPPDGTWPMGTTRWEKRNIAEEIPIWKEELCTQCNHCVAACPHSAIRAKVVPPEAMENAPASLHSLDVKSRDMRGQKYVLQVAPEDCTGCNLCVEVARRKTVRIQRSKPSI
;
A
#
# COMPACT_ATOMS: atom_id res chain seq x y z
N MET A 1 -7.96 -9.36 4.89
CA MET A 1 -8.48 -10.55 4.15
C MET A 1 -10.01 -10.72 4.14
N ALA A 2 -10.81 -9.96 4.91
CA ALA A 2 -12.27 -10.17 4.98
C ALA A 2 -13.09 -9.49 3.85
N TRP A 3 -12.48 -8.61 3.03
CA TRP A 3 -13.20 -7.79 2.04
C TRP A 3 -13.26 -8.38 0.62
N GLN A 4 -12.28 -9.23 0.25
CA GLN A 4 -12.19 -9.78 -1.11
C GLN A 4 -13.37 -10.67 -1.54
N PRO A 5 -14.00 -11.48 -0.67
CA PRO A 5 -15.14 -12.30 -1.10
C PRO A 5 -16.39 -11.46 -1.40
N VAL A 6 -16.55 -10.28 -0.79
CA VAL A 6 -17.80 -9.50 -0.84
C VAL A 6 -17.79 -8.48 -1.98
N LEU A 7 -16.64 -7.83 -2.21
CA LEU A 7 -16.53 -6.75 -3.21
C LEU A 7 -16.65 -7.25 -4.66
N ILE A 8 -16.03 -8.40 -4.97
CA ILE A 8 -15.97 -8.92 -6.34
C ILE A 8 -17.37 -9.26 -6.89
N PRO A 9 -18.24 -10.01 -6.16
CA PRO A 9 -19.61 -10.25 -6.58
C PRO A 9 -20.41 -8.96 -6.81
N SER A 10 -20.31 -8.00 -5.88
CA SER A 10 -21.05 -6.73 -5.97
C SER A 10 -20.66 -5.92 -7.20
N CYS A 11 -19.36 -5.77 -7.49
CA CYS A 11 -18.90 -5.11 -8.70
C CYS A 11 -19.32 -5.86 -9.98
N ARG A 12 -19.34 -7.20 -9.94
CA ARG A 12 -19.76 -8.02 -11.09
C ARG A 12 -21.26 -7.88 -11.37
N TRP A 13 -22.10 -7.82 -10.33
CA TRP A 13 -23.52 -7.54 -10.50
C TRP A 13 -23.73 -6.14 -11.08
N LEU A 14 -23.03 -5.12 -10.56
CA LEU A 14 -23.10 -3.75 -11.10
C LEU A 14 -22.72 -3.71 -12.58
N PHE A 15 -21.68 -4.44 -13.00
CA PHE A 15 -21.32 -4.55 -14.42
C PHE A 15 -22.48 -5.07 -15.29
N PHE A 16 -23.13 -6.18 -14.90
CA PHE A 16 -24.26 -6.71 -15.65
C PHE A 16 -25.48 -5.78 -15.62
N HIS A 17 -25.73 -5.15 -14.47
CA HIS A 17 -26.80 -4.17 -14.31
C HIS A 17 -26.60 -2.94 -15.20
N LEU A 18 -25.38 -2.42 -15.33
CA LEU A 18 -25.12 -1.24 -16.15
C LEU A 18 -25.04 -1.55 -17.65
N THR A 19 -24.49 -2.72 -18.01
CA THR A 19 -24.29 -3.09 -19.43
C THR A 19 -25.53 -3.68 -20.09
N GLN A 20 -26.49 -4.20 -19.32
CA GLN A 20 -27.72 -4.82 -19.82
C GLN A 20 -27.46 -5.97 -20.84
N ILE A 21 -26.28 -6.60 -20.78
CA ILE A 21 -25.90 -7.71 -21.66
C ILE A 21 -26.74 -8.96 -21.38
N LEU A 22 -27.26 -9.10 -20.15
CA LEU A 22 -28.16 -10.17 -19.74
C LEU A 22 -29.57 -9.63 -19.47
N PRO A 23 -30.62 -10.35 -19.87
CA PRO A 23 -31.99 -9.88 -19.74
C PRO A 23 -32.49 -9.96 -18.29
N GLY A 24 -33.12 -8.89 -17.80
CA GLY A 24 -33.83 -8.85 -16.52
C GLY A 24 -32.98 -9.33 -15.33
N ASP A 25 -33.60 -10.12 -14.44
CA ASP A 25 -32.95 -10.64 -13.23
C ASP A 25 -32.06 -11.88 -13.47
N SER A 26 -31.87 -12.31 -14.72
CA SER A 26 -31.05 -13.50 -15.04
C SER A 26 -29.62 -13.36 -14.52
N ALA A 27 -29.04 -12.16 -14.58
CA ALA A 27 -27.71 -11.88 -14.05
C ALA A 27 -27.60 -12.20 -12.55
N LEU A 28 -28.64 -11.89 -11.76
CA LEU A 28 -28.63 -12.14 -10.32
C LEU A 28 -28.66 -13.64 -10.02
N ALA A 29 -29.55 -14.39 -10.67
CA ALA A 29 -29.66 -15.83 -10.50
C ALA A 29 -28.37 -16.56 -10.90
N GLU A 30 -27.80 -16.21 -12.06
CA GLU A 30 -26.54 -16.77 -12.55
C GLU A 30 -25.37 -16.45 -11.62
N LEU A 31 -25.30 -15.22 -11.09
CA LEU A 31 -24.28 -14.84 -10.11
C LEU A 31 -24.43 -15.58 -8.80
N GLN A 32 -25.65 -15.71 -8.27
CA GLN A 32 -25.90 -16.48 -7.05
C GLN A 32 -25.51 -17.95 -7.23
N GLY A 33 -25.84 -18.56 -8.37
CA GLY A 33 -25.43 -19.92 -8.72
C GLY A 33 -23.91 -20.06 -8.86
N ALA A 34 -23.25 -19.11 -9.53
CA ALA A 34 -21.80 -19.10 -9.68
C ALA A 34 -21.07 -18.97 -8.33
N ILE A 35 -21.60 -18.16 -7.41
CA ILE A 35 -21.07 -18.01 -6.04
C ILE A 35 -21.20 -19.33 -5.29
N ALA A 36 -22.38 -19.96 -5.29
CA ALA A 36 -22.57 -21.24 -4.62
C ALA A 36 -21.62 -22.30 -5.17
N LYS A 37 -21.51 -22.40 -6.51
CA LYS A 37 -20.57 -23.33 -7.16
C LYS A 37 -19.11 -23.06 -6.77
N SER A 38 -18.71 -21.79 -6.69
CA SER A 38 -17.31 -21.41 -6.43
C SER A 38 -16.91 -21.52 -4.96
N TYR A 39 -17.85 -21.33 -4.03
CA TYR A 39 -17.55 -21.15 -2.60
C TYR A 39 -18.22 -22.17 -1.68
N SER A 40 -19.12 -23.04 -2.16
CA SER A 40 -19.75 -24.11 -1.36
C SER A 40 -18.74 -24.98 -0.61
N SER A 41 -17.60 -25.30 -1.24
CA SER A 41 -16.51 -26.07 -0.60
C SER A 41 -15.83 -25.36 0.57
N LYS A 42 -16.02 -24.04 0.70
CA LYS A 42 -15.44 -23.20 1.77
C LYS A 42 -16.43 -22.92 2.90
N GLY A 43 -17.65 -23.45 2.83
CA GLY A 43 -18.67 -23.32 3.85
C GLY A 43 -19.86 -22.45 3.43
N GLN A 44 -21.03 -22.81 3.93
CA GLN A 44 -22.31 -22.17 3.59
C GLN A 44 -22.37 -20.71 4.04
N ASP A 45 -21.83 -20.39 5.21
CA ASP A 45 -21.76 -19.01 5.73
C ASP A 45 -21.07 -18.05 4.74
N LEU A 46 -20.05 -18.51 4.01
CA LEU A 46 -19.36 -17.69 3.02
C LEU A 46 -20.26 -17.41 1.81
N VAL A 47 -20.97 -18.43 1.33
CA VAL A 47 -21.92 -18.31 0.21
C VAL A 47 -23.04 -17.31 0.58
N GLU A 48 -23.61 -17.45 1.77
CA GLU A 48 -24.68 -16.57 2.24
C GLU A 48 -24.21 -15.11 2.38
N ARG A 49 -23.00 -14.88 2.92
CA ARG A 49 -22.41 -13.54 2.99
C ARG A 49 -22.21 -12.91 1.61
N ASN A 50 -21.83 -13.70 0.60
CA ASN A 50 -21.69 -13.21 -0.76
C ASN A 50 -23.06 -12.86 -1.38
N TRP A 51 -24.10 -13.65 -1.11
CA TRP A 51 -25.46 -13.34 -1.56
C TRP A 51 -26.03 -12.10 -0.87
N GLN A 52 -25.78 -11.91 0.42
CA GLN A 52 -26.12 -10.69 1.14
C GLN A 52 -25.41 -9.47 0.54
N ALA A 53 -24.13 -9.61 0.16
CA ALA A 53 -23.38 -8.56 -0.51
C ALA A 53 -24.00 -8.13 -1.85
N LEU A 54 -24.54 -9.10 -2.61
CA LEU A 54 -25.24 -8.83 -3.86
C LEU A 54 -26.55 -8.07 -3.62
N ALA A 55 -27.34 -8.50 -2.63
CA ALA A 55 -28.58 -7.83 -2.25
C ALA A 55 -28.32 -6.38 -1.84
N LEU A 56 -27.34 -6.15 -0.97
CA LEU A 56 -26.96 -4.80 -0.54
C LEU A 56 -26.46 -3.94 -1.70
N ALA A 57 -25.67 -4.52 -2.60
CA ALA A 57 -25.17 -3.79 -3.78
C ALA A 57 -26.35 -3.26 -4.62
N ARG A 58 -27.39 -4.06 -4.82
CA ARG A 58 -28.59 -3.66 -5.57
C ARG A 58 -29.33 -2.49 -4.94
N GLU A 59 -29.39 -2.44 -3.62
CA GLU A 59 -30.05 -1.36 -2.88
C GLU A 59 -29.19 -0.09 -2.77
N SER A 60 -27.88 -0.20 -3.02
CA SER A 60 -26.91 0.88 -2.79
C SER A 60 -26.42 1.56 -4.08
N VAL A 61 -26.89 1.14 -5.26
CA VAL A 61 -26.51 1.81 -6.51
C VAL A 61 -27.27 3.11 -6.64
N GLU A 62 -26.52 4.18 -6.85
CA GLU A 62 -27.04 5.51 -7.14
C GLU A 62 -26.28 6.11 -8.32
N GLU A 63 -26.98 6.83 -9.18
CA GLU A 63 -26.37 7.63 -10.23
C GLU A 63 -25.74 8.88 -9.63
N VAL A 64 -24.45 9.09 -9.86
CA VAL A 64 -23.75 10.31 -9.44
C VAL A 64 -23.81 11.32 -10.60
N PRO A 65 -24.57 12.42 -10.48
CA PRO A 65 -24.70 13.38 -11.58
C PRO A 65 -23.36 14.09 -11.83
N LEU A 66 -22.98 14.18 -13.11
CA LEU A 66 -21.76 14.89 -13.51
C LEU A 66 -21.90 16.40 -13.27
N GLN A 67 -20.86 17.00 -12.71
CA GLN A 67 -20.75 18.45 -12.51
C GLN A 67 -19.59 19.03 -13.33
N PRO A 68 -19.64 20.32 -13.70
CA PRO A 68 -18.50 21.00 -14.31
C PRO A 68 -17.24 20.86 -13.46
N VAL A 69 -16.09 20.67 -14.10
CA VAL A 69 -14.80 20.57 -13.41
C VAL A 69 -14.52 21.89 -12.69
N ASN A 70 -14.25 21.83 -11.39
CA ASN A 70 -13.82 22.98 -10.62
C ASN A 70 -12.36 23.33 -10.99
N PRO A 71 -12.08 24.53 -11.54
CA PRO A 71 -10.72 24.92 -11.92
C PRO A 71 -9.78 25.10 -10.72
N HIS A 72 -10.32 25.18 -9.50
CA HIS A 72 -9.56 25.24 -8.25
C HIS A 72 -9.30 23.87 -7.62
N SER A 73 -9.75 22.78 -8.23
CA SER A 73 -9.41 21.44 -7.77
C SER A 73 -7.91 21.20 -7.87
N ALA A 74 -7.33 20.56 -6.85
CA ALA A 74 -5.93 20.19 -6.88
C ALA A 74 -5.64 19.22 -8.04
N ASN A 75 -4.52 19.44 -8.72
CA ASN A 75 -4.02 18.49 -9.70
C ASN A 75 -3.56 17.21 -9.00
N ARG A 76 -3.64 16.08 -9.73
CA ARG A 76 -3.02 14.84 -9.27
C ARG A 76 -1.51 15.09 -9.09
N PRO A 77 -0.91 14.69 -7.95
CA PRO A 77 0.53 14.77 -7.77
C PRO A 77 1.26 13.94 -8.86
N PRO A 78 2.52 14.29 -9.18
CA PRO A 78 3.30 13.51 -10.13
C PRO A 78 3.48 12.07 -9.62
N VAL A 79 3.61 11.13 -10.56
CA VAL A 79 3.75 9.69 -10.26
C VAL A 79 5.02 9.39 -9.45
N VAL A 80 6.06 10.19 -9.66
CA VAL A 80 7.32 10.15 -8.91
C VAL A 80 7.68 11.56 -8.47
N SER A 81 8.50 11.70 -7.43
CA SER A 81 8.98 13.00 -6.95
C SER A 81 9.79 13.74 -8.02
N ASP A 82 9.67 15.07 -8.07
CA ASP A 82 10.48 15.94 -8.93
C ASP A 82 11.98 15.88 -8.62
N ALA A 83 12.35 15.43 -7.41
CA ALA A 83 13.74 15.20 -7.02
C ALA A 83 14.35 13.93 -7.65
N ALA A 84 13.55 13.12 -8.36
CA ALA A 84 14.02 11.92 -9.04
C ALA A 84 14.90 12.26 -10.26
N PRO A 85 15.86 11.38 -10.63
CA PRO A 85 16.64 11.54 -11.86
C PRO A 85 15.76 11.63 -13.10
N ASP A 86 16.23 12.32 -14.14
CA ASP A 86 15.45 12.56 -15.35
C ASP A 86 14.91 11.27 -15.97
N PHE A 87 15.74 10.22 -16.06
CA PHE A 87 15.31 8.92 -16.56
C PHE A 87 14.13 8.32 -15.77
N VAL A 88 14.08 8.54 -14.45
CA VAL A 88 12.96 8.09 -13.60
C VAL A 88 11.71 8.91 -13.90
N LYS A 89 11.84 10.22 -14.07
CA LYS A 89 10.71 11.13 -14.36
C LYS A 89 10.13 10.94 -15.76
N THR A 90 10.96 10.64 -16.76
CA THR A 90 10.52 10.59 -18.16
C THR A 90 10.16 9.18 -18.62
N VAL A 91 10.93 8.16 -18.22
CA VAL A 91 10.74 6.78 -18.66
C VAL A 91 9.99 5.97 -17.60
N THR A 92 10.53 5.91 -16.38
CA THR A 92 9.97 5.04 -15.33
C THR A 92 8.57 5.51 -14.90
N ALA A 93 8.36 6.83 -14.74
CA ALA A 93 7.07 7.38 -14.37
C ALA A 93 5.99 7.15 -15.43
N ALA A 94 6.34 7.23 -16.73
CA ALA A 94 5.42 6.92 -17.82
C ALA A 94 4.99 5.45 -17.79
N MET A 95 5.94 4.53 -17.57
CA MET A 95 5.64 3.11 -17.41
C MET A 95 4.75 2.84 -16.18
N LEU A 96 5.06 3.45 -15.04
CA LEU A 96 4.26 3.33 -13.81
C LEU A 96 2.84 3.90 -13.98
N ALA A 97 2.67 4.90 -14.85
CA ALA A 97 1.37 5.48 -15.20
C ALA A 97 0.56 4.62 -16.19
N GLY A 98 1.09 3.48 -16.65
CA GLY A 98 0.46 2.67 -17.70
C GLY A 98 0.58 3.27 -19.10
N LEU A 99 1.51 4.20 -19.32
CA LEU A 99 1.77 4.88 -20.59
C LEU A 99 3.08 4.39 -21.25
N GLY A 100 3.51 3.17 -20.93
CA GLY A 100 4.77 2.60 -21.44
C GLY A 100 4.81 2.50 -22.97
N ASP A 101 3.70 2.12 -23.61
CA ASP A 101 3.60 1.98 -25.06
C ASP A 101 3.71 3.30 -25.83
N ALA A 102 3.54 4.44 -25.15
CA ALA A 102 3.69 5.77 -25.75
C ALA A 102 5.17 6.22 -25.82
N LEU A 103 6.09 5.51 -25.15
CA LEU A 103 7.50 5.86 -25.16
C LEU A 103 8.13 5.53 -26.52
N PRO A 104 8.87 6.46 -27.14
CA PRO A 104 9.58 6.17 -28.37
C PRO A 104 10.76 5.22 -28.08
N VAL A 105 11.19 4.47 -29.10
CA VAL A 105 12.38 3.59 -29.00
C VAL A 105 13.62 4.37 -28.53
N SER A 106 13.74 5.65 -28.92
CA SER A 106 14.83 6.54 -28.52
C SER A 106 14.85 6.89 -27.02
N ALA A 107 13.79 6.63 -26.26
CA ALA A 107 13.75 6.84 -24.82
C ALA A 107 14.50 5.74 -24.04
N LEU A 108 14.77 4.60 -24.68
CA LEU A 108 15.38 3.44 -24.05
C LEU A 108 16.87 3.33 -24.41
N PRO A 109 17.74 2.92 -23.47
CA PRO A 109 19.13 2.64 -23.78
C PRO A 109 19.24 1.51 -24.81
N PRO A 110 20.10 1.65 -25.84
CA PRO A 110 20.19 0.68 -26.94
C PRO A 110 20.72 -0.69 -26.50
N ASP A 111 21.41 -0.76 -25.36
CA ASP A 111 21.95 -1.97 -24.74
C ASP A 111 21.03 -2.57 -23.66
N GLY A 112 19.86 -1.97 -23.43
CA GLY A 112 18.91 -2.40 -22.40
C GLY A 112 19.38 -2.16 -20.96
N THR A 113 20.42 -1.36 -20.74
CA THR A 113 20.87 -1.00 -19.39
C THR A 113 19.85 -0.13 -18.66
N TRP A 114 19.82 -0.21 -17.33
CA TRP A 114 18.88 0.56 -16.50
C TRP A 114 19.60 1.14 -15.28
N PRO A 115 19.26 2.37 -14.85
CA PRO A 115 19.84 2.93 -13.63
C PRO A 115 19.42 2.12 -12.40
N MET A 116 20.34 1.97 -11.46
CA MET A 116 20.08 1.31 -10.18
C MET A 116 19.38 2.23 -9.18
N GLY A 117 18.72 1.63 -8.18
CA GLY A 117 18.15 2.38 -7.06
C GLY A 117 16.92 3.22 -7.41
N THR A 118 16.22 2.89 -8.49
CA THR A 118 15.02 3.61 -8.94
C THR A 118 13.79 3.35 -8.08
N THR A 119 13.69 2.18 -7.43
CA THR A 119 12.54 1.79 -6.59
C THR A 119 12.28 2.75 -5.43
N ARG A 120 13.30 3.49 -4.97
CA ARG A 120 13.16 4.50 -3.91
C ARG A 120 12.20 5.64 -4.26
N TRP A 121 11.87 5.81 -5.54
CA TRP A 121 11.02 6.88 -6.07
C TRP A 121 9.57 6.44 -6.31
N GLU A 122 9.25 5.15 -6.19
CA GLU A 122 7.91 4.64 -6.53
C GLU A 122 6.85 4.95 -5.47
N LYS A 123 7.23 4.94 -4.19
CA LYS A 123 6.38 5.32 -3.04
C LYS A 123 4.93 4.81 -3.12
N ARG A 124 4.80 3.50 -3.38
CA ARG A 124 3.54 2.85 -3.76
C ARG A 124 2.42 2.95 -2.73
N ASN A 125 2.77 3.09 -1.44
CA ASN A 125 1.83 3.29 -0.33
C ASN A 125 0.66 2.29 -0.30
N ILE A 126 0.97 0.99 -0.45
CA ILE A 126 -0.01 -0.09 -0.61
C ILE A 126 -0.39 -0.77 0.71
N ALA A 127 0.30 -0.47 1.82
CA ALA A 127 0.02 -1.10 3.10
C ALA A 127 -1.24 -0.53 3.76
N GLU A 128 -2.22 -1.38 4.04
CA GLU A 128 -3.37 -1.02 4.90
C GLU A 128 -2.91 -0.69 6.34
N GLU A 129 -1.88 -1.39 6.81
CA GLU A 129 -1.35 -1.22 8.15
C GLU A 129 0.17 -1.26 8.15
N ILE A 130 0.78 -0.43 9.01
CA ILE A 130 2.23 -0.28 9.10
C ILE A 130 2.71 -0.51 10.54
N PRO A 131 3.95 -0.98 10.71
CA PRO A 131 4.59 -1.09 12.02
C PRO A 131 4.83 0.29 12.65
N ILE A 132 4.53 0.43 13.93
CA ILE A 132 4.82 1.59 14.78
C ILE A 132 5.75 1.14 15.90
N TRP A 133 6.87 1.85 16.05
CA TRP A 133 7.87 1.57 17.06
C TRP A 133 7.38 1.98 18.47
N LYS A 134 7.73 1.17 19.48
CA LYS A 134 7.56 1.44 20.92
C LYS A 134 8.93 1.47 21.58
N GLU A 135 9.45 2.69 21.77
CA GLU A 135 10.78 2.94 22.32
C GLU A 135 11.02 2.22 23.65
N GLU A 136 10.03 2.27 24.54
CA GLU A 136 10.09 1.75 25.91
C GLU A 136 10.28 0.23 25.98
N LEU A 137 9.89 -0.50 24.92
CA LEU A 137 10.03 -1.95 24.82
C LEU A 137 11.28 -2.37 24.04
N CYS A 138 11.94 -1.43 23.37
CA CYS A 138 12.96 -1.74 22.39
C CYS A 138 14.30 -2.16 23.00
N THR A 139 14.77 -3.35 22.61
CA THR A 139 16.07 -3.87 23.03
C THR A 139 17.22 -3.54 22.07
N GLN A 140 16.96 -2.81 20.98
CA GLN A 140 17.94 -2.46 19.93
C GLN A 140 18.62 -3.68 19.28
N CYS A 141 17.88 -4.79 19.12
CA CYS A 141 18.43 -6.03 18.56
C CYS A 141 18.41 -6.12 17.02
N ASN A 142 17.82 -5.14 16.33
CA ASN A 142 17.71 -5.07 14.86
C ASN A 142 17.06 -6.27 14.14
N HIS A 143 16.39 -7.18 14.86
CA HIS A 143 15.70 -8.31 14.22
C HIS A 143 14.59 -7.86 13.27
N CYS A 144 13.85 -6.81 13.64
CA CYS A 144 12.80 -6.25 12.80
C CYS A 144 13.35 -5.68 11.48
N VAL A 145 14.56 -5.13 11.49
CA VAL A 145 15.28 -4.63 10.30
C VAL A 145 15.71 -5.80 9.42
N ALA A 146 16.34 -6.81 10.02
CA ALA A 146 16.82 -7.99 9.28
C ALA A 146 15.69 -8.81 8.66
N ALA A 147 14.53 -8.89 9.31
CA ALA A 147 13.38 -9.65 8.83
C ALA A 147 12.55 -8.91 7.75
N CYS A 148 12.81 -7.62 7.51
CA CYS A 148 12.01 -6.86 6.55
C CYS A 148 12.42 -7.18 5.10
N PRO A 149 11.56 -7.82 4.28
CA PRO A 149 11.93 -8.21 2.92
C PRO A 149 12.00 -7.03 1.94
N HIS A 150 11.54 -5.84 2.34
CA HIS A 150 11.50 -4.63 1.50
C HIS A 150 12.42 -3.52 1.99
N SER A 151 13.20 -3.76 3.06
CA SER A 151 14.01 -2.71 3.71
C SER A 151 13.17 -1.48 4.11
N ALA A 152 11.89 -1.68 4.43
CA ALA A 152 10.94 -0.62 4.78
C ALA A 152 11.04 -0.21 6.27
N ILE A 153 11.75 -0.96 7.12
CA ILE A 153 12.07 -0.58 8.49
C ILE A 153 13.59 -0.63 8.67
N ARG A 154 14.18 0.46 9.17
CA ARG A 154 15.64 0.61 9.27
C ARG A 154 16.01 1.26 10.59
N ALA A 155 17.13 0.81 11.14
CA ALA A 155 17.76 1.44 12.29
C ALA A 155 18.93 2.32 11.84
N LYS A 156 19.14 3.44 12.52
CA LYS A 156 20.32 4.28 12.40
C LYS A 156 20.89 4.57 13.78
N VAL A 157 22.21 4.63 13.86
CA VAL A 157 22.93 5.21 14.99
C VAL A 157 23.46 6.56 14.52
N VAL A 158 23.13 7.61 15.25
CA VAL A 158 23.45 8.99 14.88
C VAL A 158 24.04 9.74 16.08
N PRO A 159 24.91 10.72 15.85
CA PRO A 159 25.45 11.52 16.93
C PRO A 159 24.37 12.50 17.43
N PRO A 160 24.39 12.90 18.72
CA PRO A 160 23.32 13.72 19.31
C PRO A 160 23.07 15.03 18.56
N GLU A 161 24.10 15.63 17.97
CA GLU A 161 24.03 16.90 17.24
C GLU A 161 23.15 16.77 15.98
N ALA A 162 23.11 15.58 15.37
CA ALA A 162 22.23 15.30 14.22
C ALA A 162 20.73 15.29 14.60
N MET A 163 20.40 15.28 15.90
CA MET A 163 19.03 15.29 16.40
C MET A 163 18.54 16.69 16.81
N GLU A 164 19.40 17.72 16.79
CA GLU A 164 19.03 19.08 17.25
C GLU A 164 17.88 19.69 16.45
N ASN A 165 17.86 19.45 15.14
CA ASN A 165 16.81 19.94 14.23
C ASN A 165 15.82 18.83 13.83
N ALA A 166 15.79 17.72 14.56
CA ALA A 166 14.86 16.64 14.29
C ALA A 166 13.41 17.08 14.56
N PRO A 167 12.43 16.61 13.76
CA PRO A 167 11.03 16.83 14.09
C PRO A 167 10.71 16.27 15.47
N ALA A 168 9.80 16.92 16.22
CA ALA A 168 9.39 16.43 17.54
C ALA A 168 8.80 15.00 17.52
N SER A 169 8.30 14.56 16.35
CA SER A 169 7.79 13.20 16.13
C SER A 169 8.87 12.18 15.81
N LEU A 170 10.14 12.57 15.63
CA LEU A 170 11.24 11.65 15.39
C LEU A 170 11.82 11.20 16.73
N HIS A 171 11.32 10.06 17.20
CA HIS A 171 11.75 9.47 18.44
C HIS A 171 13.16 8.88 18.36
N SER A 172 13.86 8.82 19.49
CA SER A 172 15.18 8.19 19.61
C SER A 172 15.43 7.62 21.00
N LEU A 173 16.38 6.70 21.11
CA LEU A 173 16.88 6.12 22.36
C LEU A 173 18.39 6.35 22.47
N ASP A 174 18.94 6.30 23.69
CA ASP A 174 20.39 6.17 23.84
C ASP A 174 20.85 4.77 23.41
N VAL A 175 21.97 4.70 22.68
CA VAL A 175 22.54 3.42 22.25
C VAL A 175 23.00 2.60 23.46
N LYS A 176 22.59 1.32 23.49
CA LYS A 176 22.94 0.37 24.57
C LYS A 176 24.31 -0.28 24.38
N SER A 177 24.83 -0.32 23.14
CA SER A 177 26.13 -0.90 22.85
C SER A 177 27.27 -0.09 23.50
N ARG A 178 28.25 -0.78 24.08
CA ARG A 178 29.39 -0.14 24.76
C ARG A 178 30.23 0.69 23.80
N ASP A 179 30.44 0.19 22.59
CA ASP A 179 31.37 0.78 21.61
C ASP A 179 30.77 2.02 20.91
N MET A 180 29.49 2.32 21.17
CA MET A 180 28.76 3.44 20.58
C MET A 180 28.05 4.28 21.67
N ARG A 181 28.58 4.28 22.89
CA ARG A 181 28.03 5.11 23.98
C ARG A 181 28.03 6.59 23.61
N GLY A 182 27.01 7.31 24.06
CA GLY A 182 26.81 8.73 23.75
C GLY A 182 26.10 8.98 22.41
N GLN A 183 25.87 7.95 21.60
CA GLN A 183 25.12 8.05 20.34
C GLN A 183 23.62 7.81 20.56
N LYS A 184 22.80 8.26 19.60
CA LYS A 184 21.35 8.04 19.55
C LYS A 184 21.00 6.92 18.57
N TYR A 185 20.08 6.06 18.97
CA TYR A 185 19.48 5.02 18.16
C TYR A 185 18.10 5.46 17.68
N VAL A 186 17.87 5.39 16.38
CA VAL A 186 16.60 5.73 15.72
C VAL A 186 16.14 4.50 14.93
N LEU A 187 14.91 4.06 15.15
CA LEU A 187 14.27 3.02 14.34
C LEU A 187 13.09 3.64 13.60
N GLN A 188 13.15 3.65 12.28
CA GLN A 188 12.15 4.32 11.45
C GLN A 188 11.61 3.39 10.39
N VAL A 189 10.30 3.50 10.15
CA VAL A 189 9.59 2.85 9.06
C VAL A 189 9.40 3.87 7.94
N ALA A 190 9.64 3.45 6.70
CA ALA A 190 9.24 4.14 5.48
C ALA A 190 7.84 3.64 5.08
N PRO A 191 6.76 4.37 5.40
CA PRO A 191 5.39 3.86 5.26
C PRO A 191 5.04 3.51 3.83
N GLU A 192 5.47 4.35 2.89
CA GLU A 192 5.16 4.25 1.46
C GLU A 192 5.84 3.06 0.77
N ASP A 193 6.90 2.51 1.37
CA ASP A 193 7.60 1.32 0.88
C ASP A 193 7.20 0.06 1.67
N CYS A 194 6.39 0.21 2.72
CA CYS A 194 5.91 -0.91 3.51
C CYS A 194 4.81 -1.66 2.74
N THR A 195 4.83 -2.99 2.84
CA THR A 195 3.80 -3.85 2.23
C THR A 195 2.81 -4.43 3.23
N GLY A 196 2.92 -4.09 4.52
CA GLY A 196 2.02 -4.58 5.58
C GLY A 196 2.17 -6.06 5.91
N CYS A 197 3.28 -6.72 5.51
CA CYS A 197 3.48 -8.17 5.70
C CYS A 197 3.67 -8.63 7.16
N ASN A 198 3.74 -7.72 8.14
CA ASN A 198 3.83 -8.00 9.58
C ASN A 198 5.08 -8.77 10.09
N LEU A 199 5.96 -9.28 9.24
CA LEU A 199 7.13 -10.08 9.66
C LEU A 199 8.01 -9.39 10.71
N CYS A 200 8.22 -8.08 10.58
CA CYS A 200 9.02 -7.30 11.52
C CYS A 200 8.43 -7.23 12.95
N VAL A 201 7.11 -7.37 13.09
CA VAL A 201 6.40 -7.43 14.38
C VAL A 201 6.49 -8.83 14.96
N GLU A 202 6.33 -9.86 14.13
CA GLU A 202 6.37 -11.27 14.56
C GLU A 202 7.73 -11.65 15.16
N VAL A 203 8.82 -11.16 14.56
CA VAL A 203 10.17 -11.40 15.08
C VAL A 203 10.55 -10.47 16.25
N ALA A 204 9.77 -9.40 16.48
CA ALA A 204 10.08 -8.42 17.51
C ALA A 204 9.87 -9.00 18.91
N ARG A 205 10.93 -8.96 19.72
CA ARG A 205 10.83 -9.32 21.13
C ARG A 205 9.90 -8.33 21.84
N ARG A 206 9.06 -8.82 22.77
CA ARG A 206 8.17 -8.03 23.63
C ARG A 206 7.15 -7.12 22.91
N LYS A 207 6.77 -7.40 21.66
CA LYS A 207 5.84 -6.55 20.86
C LYS A 207 6.31 -5.09 20.77
N THR A 208 7.63 -4.90 20.61
CA THR A 208 8.31 -3.60 20.43
C THR A 208 7.80 -2.82 19.21
N VAL A 209 7.18 -3.52 18.28
CA VAL A 209 6.55 -2.93 17.09
C VAL A 209 5.09 -3.37 17.11
N ARG A 210 4.16 -2.45 16.83
CA ARG A 210 2.72 -2.74 16.73
C ARG A 210 2.18 -2.34 15.37
N ILE A 211 1.17 -3.06 14.92
CA ILE A 211 0.46 -2.71 13.70
C ILE A 211 -0.52 -1.57 13.99
N GLN A 212 -0.53 -0.54 13.13
CA GLN A 212 -1.54 0.49 13.12
C GLN A 212 -1.97 0.76 11.68
N ARG A 213 -3.26 1.07 11.46
CA ARG A 213 -3.75 1.50 10.16
C ARG A 213 -2.94 2.69 9.67
N SER A 214 -2.46 2.61 8.42
CA SER A 214 -1.78 3.72 7.79
C SER A 214 -2.75 4.90 7.70
N LYS A 215 -2.29 6.09 8.10
CA LYS A 215 -3.02 7.31 7.75
C LYS A 215 -2.79 7.51 6.25
N PRO A 216 -3.85 7.73 5.44
CA PRO A 216 -3.66 8.08 4.05
C PRO A 216 -2.85 9.38 3.98
N SER A 217 -1.71 9.33 3.28
CA SER A 217 -0.98 10.51 2.86
C SER A 217 -1.84 11.19 1.79
N ILE A 218 -2.62 12.19 2.19
CA ILE A 218 -3.28 13.12 1.27
C ILE A 218 -2.35 14.32 1.09
#